data_AF-A0A8T7K0F8-F1
#
_entry.id   AF-A0A8T7K0F8-F1
#
_cell.length_a   1.000
_cell.length_b   1.000
_cell.length_c   1.000
_cell.angle_alpha   90.00
_cell.angle_beta   90.00
_cell.angle_gamma   90.00
#
_symmetry.space_group_name_H-M   'P 1'
#
loop_
_entity.id
_entity.type
_entity.pdbx_description
1 polymer ?
#
loop_
_entity_poly.entity_id
_entity_poly.type
_entity_poly.pdbx_seq_one_letter_code
_entity_poly.pdbx_strand_id
1 'polypeptide(L)'
;MNIPKEKTAKALMYVRKADNQFFFIAVRGDMQLSEAKLSKLIGEVGLADAESISRSGAEAGYASPIGLKDAIILVDDLIPESQNLVAGANEKGYHLLNTNYPRDYAAEIVADLAQAKAGDACAKCGNPLEVLSALQLVSNGETNLTNLMLALAETHHDDKGLTLPISASPFDVYLMHVPGKTMDTKAKAEEIYNTLQNAGIAVLFDDRDERAGVKFNDADLIGCPLRVTVGEKGLQSGMVELKLRKEKETTAAPRSELISRIKTLTARLIIP
;
A
#
# COMPACT_ATOMS: atom_id res chain seq x y z
N MET A 1 -17.41 -7.36 33.85
CA MET A 1 -18.87 -7.12 33.83
C MET A 1 -19.41 -7.49 32.44
N ASN A 2 -20.59 -8.11 32.34
CA ASN A 2 -21.18 -8.49 31.05
C ASN A 2 -22.06 -7.34 30.50
N ILE A 3 -21.41 -6.26 30.06
CA ILE A 3 -22.09 -5.04 29.58
C ILE A 3 -21.79 -4.87 28.08
N PRO A 4 -22.80 -4.63 27.23
CA PRO A 4 -22.58 -4.36 25.81
C PRO A 4 -21.63 -3.18 25.62
N LYS A 5 -20.75 -3.25 24.61
CA LYS A 5 -19.75 -2.20 24.35
C LYS A 5 -20.40 -0.83 24.04
N GLU A 6 -21.58 -0.82 23.43
CA GLU A 6 -22.35 0.41 23.16
C GLU A 6 -22.82 1.12 24.44
N LYS A 7 -22.83 0.40 25.58
CA LYS A 7 -23.19 0.93 26.91
C LYS A 7 -21.98 1.31 27.74
N THR A 8 -20.77 1.29 27.18
CA THR A 8 -19.56 1.74 27.87
C THR A 8 -18.97 2.95 27.17
N ALA A 9 -18.21 3.77 27.89
CA ALA A 9 -17.36 4.80 27.32
C ALA A 9 -15.90 4.34 27.37
N LYS A 10 -15.16 4.47 26.27
CA LYS A 10 -13.73 4.21 26.20
C LYS A 10 -12.99 5.51 26.47
N ALA A 11 -12.14 5.48 27.48
CA ALA A 11 -11.22 6.56 27.82
C ALA A 11 -9.91 6.41 27.05
N LEU A 12 -9.48 7.46 26.36
CA LEU A 12 -8.14 7.58 25.80
C LEU A 12 -7.47 8.86 26.31
N MET A 13 -6.16 8.83 26.49
CA MET A 13 -5.40 9.92 27.11
C MET A 13 -4.22 10.26 26.22
N TYR A 14 -4.18 11.51 25.77
CA TYR A 14 -3.14 12.01 24.87
C TYR A 14 -2.55 13.30 25.45
N VAL A 15 -1.32 13.60 25.03
CA VAL A 15 -0.66 14.88 25.24
C VAL A 15 -0.42 15.53 23.88
N ARG A 16 -0.64 16.83 23.79
CA ARG A 16 -0.27 17.60 22.60
C ARG A 16 1.23 17.84 22.61
N LYS A 17 1.91 17.52 21.51
CA LYS A 17 3.38 17.61 21.43
C LYS A 17 3.92 19.04 21.52
N ALA A 18 3.13 20.03 21.12
CA ALA A 18 3.56 21.43 21.07
C ALA A 18 3.78 22.05 22.46
N ASP A 19 2.98 21.65 23.46
CA ASP A 19 2.94 22.30 24.78
C ASP A 19 2.71 21.34 25.96
N ASN A 20 2.69 20.02 25.72
CA ASN A 20 2.41 18.99 26.71
C ASN A 20 1.06 19.13 27.42
N GLN A 21 0.09 19.81 26.80
CA GLN A 21 -1.27 19.88 27.32
C GLN A 21 -1.91 18.48 27.30
N PHE A 22 -2.46 18.07 28.46
CA PHE A 22 -3.13 16.78 28.61
C PHE A 22 -4.58 16.85 28.15
N PHE A 23 -4.99 15.85 27.38
CA PHE A 23 -6.34 15.67 26.86
C PHE A 23 -6.89 14.33 27.32
N PHE A 24 -8.10 14.36 27.87
CA PHE A 24 -8.90 13.16 28.12
C PHE A 24 -9.95 13.06 27.01
N ILE A 25 -9.93 11.95 26.26
CA ILE A 25 -10.84 11.71 25.14
C ILE A 25 -11.81 10.59 25.53
N ALA A 26 -13.12 10.83 25.37
CA ALA A 26 -14.14 9.79 25.51
C ALA A 26 -14.81 9.48 24.17
N VAL A 27 -14.84 8.21 23.78
CA VAL A 27 -15.61 7.68 22.64
C VAL A 27 -16.49 6.53 23.11
N ARG A 28 -17.58 6.19 22.41
CA ARG A 28 -18.41 5.04 22.79
C ARG A 28 -17.60 3.72 22.68
N GLY A 29 -17.88 2.76 23.56
CA GLY A 29 -17.02 1.60 23.77
C GLY A 29 -16.90 0.65 22.57
N ASP A 30 -17.90 0.62 21.71
CA ASP A 30 -17.93 -0.10 20.43
C ASP A 30 -17.20 0.64 19.29
N MET A 31 -16.80 1.89 19.52
CA MET A 31 -16.13 2.74 18.53
C MET A 31 -14.62 2.81 18.78
N GLN A 32 -13.90 3.28 17.77
CA GLN A 32 -12.47 3.53 17.83
C GLN A 32 -12.21 5.02 17.58
N LEU A 33 -11.23 5.57 18.26
CA LEU A 33 -10.79 6.95 18.04
C LEU A 33 -10.06 7.03 16.68
N SER A 34 -10.36 8.05 15.90
CA SER A 34 -9.59 8.45 14.73
C SER A 34 -8.54 9.47 15.14
N GLU A 35 -7.29 9.02 15.27
CA GLU A 35 -6.17 9.91 15.60
C GLU A 35 -5.96 11.02 14.56
N ALA A 36 -6.35 10.78 13.30
CA ALA A 36 -6.31 11.78 12.25
C ALA A 36 -7.32 12.92 12.50
N LYS A 37 -8.55 12.60 12.93
CA LYS A 37 -9.55 13.61 13.29
C LYS A 37 -9.12 14.39 14.53
N LEU A 38 -8.61 13.68 15.54
CA LEU A 38 -8.05 14.29 16.75
C LEU A 38 -6.91 15.25 16.40
N SER A 39 -5.92 14.79 15.64
CA SER A 39 -4.73 15.58 15.30
C SER A 39 -5.07 16.81 14.46
N LYS A 40 -6.09 16.71 13.59
CA LYS A 40 -6.60 17.85 12.82
C LYS A 40 -7.27 18.90 13.72
N LEU A 41 -7.91 18.47 14.81
CA LEU A 41 -8.64 19.35 15.72
C LEU A 41 -7.72 20.08 16.70
N ILE A 42 -6.78 19.36 17.32
CA ILE A 42 -5.96 19.89 18.43
C ILE A 42 -4.47 19.98 18.12
N GLY A 43 -4.02 19.59 16.93
CA GLY A 43 -2.61 19.53 16.54
C GLY A 43 -1.98 18.16 16.80
N GLU A 44 -0.67 18.05 16.60
CA GLU A 44 0.02 16.76 16.74
C GLU A 44 -0.02 16.25 18.18
N VAL A 45 -0.48 14.99 18.35
CA VAL A 45 -0.63 14.34 19.66
C VAL A 45 0.29 13.14 19.81
N GLY A 46 0.58 12.79 21.06
CA GLY A 46 1.17 11.52 21.46
C GLY A 46 0.39 10.90 22.61
N LEU A 47 0.55 9.60 22.86
CA LEU A 47 -0.06 8.96 24.02
C LEU A 47 0.48 9.58 25.31
N ALA A 48 -0.40 9.78 26.29
CA ALA A 48 0.01 10.28 27.60
C ALA A 48 0.86 9.25 28.35
N ASP A 49 1.88 9.73 29.06
CA ASP A 49 2.67 8.91 29.98
C ASP A 49 1.95 8.72 31.33
N ALA A 50 2.46 7.78 32.13
CA ALA A 50 1.88 7.47 33.43
C ALA A 50 1.91 8.65 34.42
N GLU A 51 2.92 9.52 34.30
CA GLU A 51 3.05 10.70 35.15
C GLU A 51 1.93 11.72 34.86
N SER A 52 1.70 12.04 33.59
CA SER A 52 0.63 12.95 33.17
C SER A 52 -0.75 12.41 33.53
N ILE A 53 -0.96 11.10 33.34
CA ILE A 53 -2.20 10.41 33.72
C ILE A 53 -2.43 10.55 35.23
N SER A 54 -1.45 10.19 36.05
CA SER A 54 -1.57 10.26 37.51
C SER A 54 -1.77 11.70 38.00
N ARG A 55 -1.10 12.68 37.41
CA ARG A 55 -1.26 14.10 37.75
C ARG A 55 -2.68 14.60 37.50
N SER A 56 -3.32 14.12 36.43
CA SER A 56 -4.70 14.46 36.11
C SER A 56 -5.75 13.84 37.06
N GLY A 57 -5.33 12.86 37.88
CA GLY A 57 -6.23 12.06 38.72
C GLY A 57 -6.92 10.91 37.97
N ALA A 58 -6.53 10.63 36.73
CA ALA A 58 -6.99 9.47 35.98
C ALA A 58 -6.25 8.20 36.43
N GLU A 59 -6.95 7.06 36.39
CA GLU A 59 -6.37 5.74 36.64
C GLU A 59 -6.45 4.90 35.36
N ALA A 60 -5.32 4.49 34.80
CA ALA A 60 -5.29 3.73 33.55
C ALA A 60 -6.12 2.43 33.65
N GLY A 61 -7.00 2.20 32.68
CA GLY A 61 -7.95 1.08 32.67
C GLY A 61 -9.21 1.29 33.53
N TYR A 62 -9.24 2.32 34.38
CA TYR A 62 -10.38 2.72 35.21
C TYR A 62 -10.66 4.22 35.09
N ALA A 63 -10.26 4.85 33.99
CA ALA A 63 -10.31 6.30 33.83
C ALA A 63 -11.68 6.79 33.35
N SER A 64 -12.05 8.00 33.77
CA SER A 64 -13.24 8.73 33.31
C SER A 64 -13.00 10.24 33.37
N PRO A 65 -13.82 11.05 32.69
CA PRO A 65 -13.69 12.51 32.75
C PRO A 65 -14.16 13.11 34.09
N ILE A 66 -14.75 12.30 34.98
CA ILE A 66 -15.37 12.80 36.21
C ILE A 66 -14.29 13.11 37.25
N GLY A 67 -14.18 14.38 37.63
CA GLY A 67 -13.29 14.83 38.70
C GLY A 67 -11.80 14.94 38.31
N LEU A 68 -11.49 14.89 37.00
CA LEU A 68 -10.12 15.12 36.52
C LEU A 68 -9.68 16.57 36.76
N LYS A 69 -8.37 16.74 36.93
CA LYS A 69 -7.71 18.04 37.11
C LYS A 69 -6.72 18.27 35.97
N ASP A 70 -6.53 19.54 35.60
CA ASP A 70 -5.56 19.97 34.57
C ASP A 70 -5.69 19.20 33.25
N ALA A 71 -6.91 18.79 32.91
CA ALA A 71 -7.24 18.01 31.73
C ALA A 71 -8.28 18.75 30.89
N ILE A 72 -8.07 18.79 29.57
CA ILE A 72 -9.12 19.20 28.63
C ILE A 72 -9.89 17.93 28.24
N ILE A 73 -11.19 17.92 28.52
CA ILE A 73 -12.10 16.83 28.22
C ILE A 73 -12.67 17.06 26.82
N LEU A 74 -12.38 16.10 25.95
CA LEU A 74 -12.85 16.04 24.58
C LEU A 74 -13.74 14.79 24.45
N VAL A 75 -14.93 14.92 23.86
CA VAL A 75 -15.82 13.77 23.66
C VAL A 75 -16.28 13.68 22.22
N ASP A 76 -16.51 12.44 21.77
CA ASP A 76 -17.16 12.16 20.50
C ASP A 76 -18.61 12.69 20.50
N ASP A 77 -19.10 13.13 19.36
CA ASP A 77 -20.43 13.73 19.21
C ASP A 77 -21.60 12.77 19.55
N LEU A 78 -21.35 11.47 19.57
CA LEU A 78 -22.30 10.46 20.02
C LEU A 78 -22.42 10.32 21.55
N ILE A 79 -21.44 10.84 22.32
CA ILE A 79 -21.44 10.75 23.80
C ILE A 79 -22.62 11.51 24.42
N PRO A 80 -22.91 12.78 24.05
CA PRO A 80 -24.09 13.48 24.53
C PRO A 80 -25.43 12.78 24.27
N GLU A 81 -25.52 11.98 23.20
CA GLU A 81 -26.72 11.20 22.86
C GLU A 81 -26.77 9.83 23.57
N SER A 82 -25.66 9.42 24.18
CA SER A 82 -25.50 8.10 24.80
C SER A 82 -25.78 8.15 26.30
N GLN A 83 -26.97 7.72 26.69
CA GLN A 83 -27.40 7.73 28.09
C GLN A 83 -26.91 6.50 28.87
N ASN A 84 -26.66 6.73 30.15
CA ASN A 84 -26.34 5.72 31.15
C ASN A 84 -25.14 4.84 30.78
N LEU A 85 -24.07 5.46 30.29
CA LEU A 85 -22.83 4.76 29.98
C LEU A 85 -22.15 4.26 31.25
N VAL A 86 -21.36 3.20 31.10
CA VAL A 86 -20.41 2.75 32.11
C VAL A 86 -19.04 3.33 31.80
N ALA A 87 -18.48 4.03 32.77
CA ALA A 87 -17.14 4.61 32.69
C ALA A 87 -16.29 4.12 33.87
N GLY A 88 -14.98 4.36 33.81
CA GLY A 88 -14.12 4.12 34.97
C GLY A 88 -14.49 5.01 36.17
N ALA A 89 -14.04 4.65 37.37
CA ALA A 89 -14.27 5.48 38.56
C ALA A 89 -13.11 6.41 38.92
N ASN A 90 -12.05 6.45 38.10
CA ASN A 90 -10.74 7.00 38.45
C ASN A 90 -10.14 6.34 39.72
N GLU A 91 -10.57 5.10 39.99
CA GLU A 91 -10.10 4.28 41.10
C GLU A 91 -9.91 2.84 40.62
N LYS A 92 -8.76 2.26 40.95
CA LYS A 92 -8.38 0.92 40.49
C LYS A 92 -9.38 -0.12 40.98
N GLY A 93 -9.97 -0.85 40.04
CA GLY A 93 -10.94 -1.91 40.31
C GLY A 93 -12.40 -1.45 40.25
N TYR A 94 -12.68 -0.16 40.12
CA TYR A 94 -14.03 0.39 40.20
C TYR A 94 -14.47 1.05 38.89
N HIS A 95 -15.76 0.90 38.60
CA HIS A 95 -16.44 1.54 37.48
C HIS A 95 -17.70 2.24 37.98
N LEU A 96 -18.03 3.35 37.35
CA LEU A 96 -19.27 4.07 37.57
C LEU A 96 -20.32 3.54 36.59
N LEU A 97 -21.51 3.25 37.12
CA LEU A 97 -22.67 2.89 36.32
C LEU A 97 -23.55 4.11 36.10
N ASN A 98 -24.25 4.14 34.97
CA ASN A 98 -25.22 5.17 34.64
C ASN A 98 -24.62 6.59 34.62
N THR A 99 -23.40 6.73 34.11
CA THR A 99 -22.80 8.04 33.86
C THR A 99 -23.49 8.71 32.67
N ASN A 100 -23.80 9.99 32.79
CA ASN A 100 -24.53 10.77 31.80
C ASN A 100 -23.86 12.13 31.58
N TYR A 101 -23.68 12.47 30.31
CA TYR A 101 -23.39 13.83 29.88
C TYR A 101 -24.71 14.63 29.79
N PRO A 102 -24.77 15.91 30.23
CA PRO A 102 -23.75 16.67 30.96
C PRO A 102 -23.89 16.57 32.49
N ARG A 103 -24.73 15.66 33.03
CA ARG A 103 -25.05 15.59 34.47
C ARG A 103 -23.83 15.34 35.35
N ASP A 104 -23.00 14.35 35.00
CA ASP A 104 -21.87 13.91 35.84
C ASP A 104 -20.54 14.56 35.45
N TYR A 105 -20.42 15.00 34.19
CA TYR A 105 -19.27 15.72 33.66
C TYR A 105 -19.69 16.55 32.44
N ALA A 106 -18.95 17.62 32.18
CA ALA A 106 -19.04 18.38 30.95
C ALA A 106 -17.71 18.25 30.18
N ALA A 107 -17.76 18.47 28.88
CA ALA A 107 -16.61 18.44 28.00
C ALA A 107 -16.41 19.85 27.44
N GLU A 108 -15.17 20.30 27.35
CA GLU A 108 -14.80 21.57 26.73
C GLU A 108 -15.04 21.52 25.21
N ILE A 109 -14.89 20.34 24.61
CA ILE A 109 -15.03 20.14 23.17
C ILE A 109 -15.83 18.87 22.88
N VAL A 110 -16.81 18.99 21.99
CA VAL A 110 -17.58 17.88 21.41
C VAL A 110 -17.32 17.90 19.90
N ALA A 111 -16.89 16.78 19.33
CA ALA A 111 -16.56 16.69 17.90
C ALA A 111 -16.72 15.26 17.36
N ASP A 112 -16.77 15.10 16.04
CA ASP A 112 -16.65 13.79 15.39
C ASP A 112 -15.21 13.27 15.55
N LEU A 113 -15.05 12.24 16.37
CA LEU A 113 -13.77 11.65 16.72
C LEU A 113 -13.70 10.17 16.36
N ALA A 114 -14.82 9.53 16.05
CA ALA A 114 -14.85 8.13 15.72
C ALA A 114 -14.22 7.81 14.35
N GLN A 115 -13.51 6.69 14.27
CA GLN A 115 -13.04 6.11 13.03
C GLN A 115 -14.20 5.40 12.32
N ALA A 116 -14.46 5.78 11.07
CA ALA A 116 -15.47 5.12 10.24
C ALA A 116 -15.07 3.67 9.93
N LYS A 117 -16.06 2.78 9.86
CA LYS A 117 -15.90 1.37 9.52
C LYS A 117 -16.72 1.00 8.28
N ALA A 118 -16.43 -0.18 7.73
CA ALA A 118 -17.25 -0.75 6.66
C ALA A 118 -18.70 -0.88 7.11
N GLY A 119 -19.63 -0.49 6.24
CA GLY A 119 -21.07 -0.47 6.49
C GLY A 119 -21.61 0.83 7.10
N ASP A 120 -20.76 1.72 7.64
CA ASP A 120 -21.21 3.03 8.10
C ASP A 120 -21.77 3.86 6.92
N ALA A 121 -22.74 4.73 7.19
CA ALA A 121 -23.35 5.55 6.15
C ALA A 121 -22.41 6.66 5.68
N CYS A 122 -22.25 6.82 4.37
CA CYS A 122 -21.50 7.93 3.79
C CYS A 122 -22.17 9.27 4.13
N ALA A 123 -21.40 10.23 4.65
CA ALA A 123 -21.88 11.58 5.00
C ALA A 123 -22.44 12.39 3.81
N LYS A 124 -22.18 11.98 2.56
CA LYS A 124 -22.68 12.66 1.35
C LYS A 124 -23.93 12.03 0.76
N CYS A 125 -23.97 10.70 0.69
CA CYS A 125 -25.02 9.98 -0.06
C CYS A 125 -25.75 8.91 0.76
N GLY A 126 -25.32 8.62 1.99
CA GLY A 126 -25.95 7.62 2.86
C GLY A 126 -25.64 6.16 2.52
N ASN A 127 -25.01 5.88 1.38
CA ASN A 127 -24.62 4.52 1.01
C ASN A 127 -23.59 3.94 2.00
N PRO A 128 -23.59 2.62 2.24
CA PRO A 128 -22.63 1.98 3.13
C PRO A 128 -21.20 2.14 2.60
N LEU A 129 -20.29 2.49 3.48
CA LEU A 129 -18.86 2.59 3.18
C LEU A 129 -18.24 1.20 3.00
N GLU A 130 -17.32 1.09 2.04
CA GLU A 130 -16.43 -0.06 1.89
C GLU A 130 -15.01 0.34 2.33
N VAL A 131 -14.29 -0.60 2.93
CA VAL A 131 -12.90 -0.39 3.37
C VAL A 131 -12.01 -1.32 2.57
N LEU A 132 -11.07 -0.72 1.84
CA LEU A 132 -10.09 -1.42 1.00
C LEU A 132 -8.68 -1.09 1.50
N SER A 133 -7.80 -2.09 1.44
CA SER A 133 -6.36 -1.89 1.66
C SER A 133 -5.73 -1.32 0.39
N ALA A 134 -4.90 -0.30 0.54
CA ALA A 134 -4.21 0.34 -0.58
C ALA A 134 -2.80 0.79 -0.19
N LEU A 135 -1.93 0.89 -1.21
CA LEU A 135 -0.63 1.53 -1.08
C LEU A 135 -0.77 3.02 -1.41
N GLN A 136 -0.28 3.88 -0.52
CA GLN A 136 -0.21 5.31 -0.81
C GLN A 136 0.91 5.59 -1.81
N LEU A 137 0.54 6.02 -3.01
CA LEU A 137 1.51 6.34 -4.07
C LEU A 137 2.01 7.78 -4.01
N VAL A 138 1.15 8.71 -3.59
CA VAL A 138 1.46 10.15 -3.51
C VAL A 138 0.98 10.71 -2.18
N SER A 139 1.79 11.54 -1.54
CA SER A 139 1.45 12.29 -0.34
C SER A 139 2.00 13.71 -0.46
N ASN A 140 1.17 14.73 -0.23
CA ASN A 140 1.60 16.13 -0.27
C ASN A 140 2.35 16.55 -1.56
N GLY A 141 2.00 15.96 -2.70
CA GLY A 141 2.67 16.21 -3.99
C GLY A 141 3.96 15.43 -4.23
N GLU A 142 4.43 14.66 -3.25
CA GLU A 142 5.60 13.80 -3.37
C GLU A 142 5.20 12.35 -3.72
N THR A 143 5.90 11.76 -4.68
CA THR A 143 5.66 10.37 -5.12
C THR A 143 6.51 9.40 -4.30
N ASN A 144 5.88 8.40 -3.70
CA ASN A 144 6.57 7.29 -3.05
C ASN A 144 6.97 6.24 -4.10
N LEU A 145 8.20 6.35 -4.59
CA LEU A 145 8.70 5.47 -5.65
C LEU A 145 8.70 3.99 -5.25
N THR A 146 8.99 3.69 -3.98
CA THR A 146 8.94 2.31 -3.46
C THR A 146 7.53 1.72 -3.59
N ASN A 147 6.52 2.46 -3.14
CA ASN A 147 5.13 2.01 -3.23
C ASN A 147 4.65 1.91 -4.67
N LEU A 148 5.15 2.78 -5.57
CA LEU A 148 4.85 2.68 -7.00
C LEU A 148 5.40 1.39 -7.60
N MET A 149 6.65 1.04 -7.30
CA MET A 149 7.26 -0.20 -7.78
C MET A 149 6.56 -1.44 -7.20
N LEU A 150 6.18 -1.41 -5.92
CA LEU A 150 5.39 -2.46 -5.29
C LEU A 150 4.01 -2.60 -5.94
N ALA A 151 3.31 -1.49 -6.18
CA ALA A 151 2.02 -1.52 -6.85
C ALA A 151 2.11 -2.09 -8.27
N LEU A 152 3.17 -1.76 -9.02
CA LEU A 152 3.43 -2.37 -10.32
C LEU A 152 3.66 -3.87 -10.21
N ALA A 153 4.48 -4.33 -9.27
CA ALA A 153 4.71 -5.75 -9.06
C ALA A 153 3.42 -6.50 -8.68
N GLU A 154 2.65 -5.96 -7.73
CA GLU A 154 1.37 -6.55 -7.27
C GLU A 154 0.31 -6.61 -8.39
N THR A 155 0.27 -5.62 -9.28
CA THR A 155 -0.74 -5.55 -10.35
C THR A 155 -0.30 -6.18 -11.67
N HIS A 156 1.00 -6.37 -11.87
CA HIS A 156 1.59 -6.86 -13.12
C HIS A 156 2.59 -8.00 -12.86
N HIS A 157 2.06 -9.15 -12.45
CA HIS A 157 2.81 -10.39 -12.31
C HIS A 157 1.98 -11.60 -12.75
N ASP A 158 2.64 -12.74 -12.88
CA ASP A 158 2.03 -14.06 -12.96
C ASP A 158 2.84 -15.04 -12.09
N ASP A 159 2.48 -16.33 -12.12
CA ASP A 159 3.14 -17.39 -11.34
C ASP A 159 4.65 -17.53 -11.61
N LYS A 160 5.17 -16.94 -12.69
CA LYS A 160 6.56 -17.02 -13.10
C LYS A 160 7.36 -15.75 -12.85
N GLY A 161 6.70 -14.63 -12.60
CA GLY A 161 7.36 -13.37 -12.27
C GLY A 161 6.67 -12.15 -12.85
N LEU A 162 7.44 -11.10 -13.10
CA LEU A 162 6.92 -9.81 -13.50
C LEU A 162 6.36 -9.82 -14.93
N THR A 163 5.33 -9.00 -15.16
CA THR A 163 4.72 -8.75 -16.49
C THR A 163 4.51 -7.26 -16.72
N LEU A 164 5.53 -6.47 -16.34
CA LEU A 164 5.48 -5.01 -16.31
C LEU A 164 4.99 -4.42 -17.64
N PRO A 165 4.22 -3.32 -17.60
CA PRO A 165 3.91 -2.57 -18.79
C PRO A 165 5.20 -1.99 -19.38
N ILE A 166 5.23 -1.80 -20.69
CA ILE A 166 6.44 -1.37 -21.40
C ILE A 166 7.01 -0.05 -20.86
N SER A 167 6.15 0.88 -20.44
CA SER A 167 6.56 2.17 -19.86
C SER A 167 7.27 2.06 -18.50
N ALA A 168 7.14 0.92 -17.82
CA ALA A 168 7.74 0.66 -16.52
C ALA A 168 8.78 -0.46 -16.55
N SER A 169 8.97 -1.12 -17.70
CA SER A 169 9.99 -2.15 -17.85
C SER A 169 11.38 -1.52 -17.92
N PRO A 170 12.40 -2.09 -17.24
CA PRO A 170 13.77 -1.59 -17.34
C PRO A 170 14.37 -1.75 -18.74
N PHE A 171 13.90 -2.74 -19.50
CA PHE A 171 14.32 -3.00 -20.87
C PHE A 171 13.12 -3.41 -21.71
N ASP A 172 13.07 -2.98 -22.98
CA ASP A 172 12.02 -3.37 -23.92
C ASP A 172 12.17 -4.83 -24.33
N VAL A 173 13.42 -5.26 -24.51
CA VAL A 173 13.78 -6.55 -25.09
C VAL A 173 14.73 -7.33 -24.18
N TYR A 174 14.38 -8.58 -23.90
CA TYR A 174 15.30 -9.59 -23.41
C TYR A 174 15.90 -10.37 -24.58
N LEU A 175 17.15 -10.10 -24.92
CA LEU A 175 17.88 -10.81 -25.97
C LEU A 175 18.57 -12.02 -25.37
N MET A 176 18.11 -13.21 -25.72
CA MET A 176 18.63 -14.47 -25.19
C MET A 176 19.54 -15.15 -26.20
N HIS A 177 20.81 -15.31 -25.82
CA HIS A 177 21.73 -16.17 -26.56
C HIS A 177 21.60 -17.63 -26.11
N VAL A 178 21.33 -18.52 -27.07
CA VAL A 178 21.35 -19.98 -26.89
C VAL A 178 22.54 -20.55 -27.67
N PRO A 179 23.53 -21.19 -27.01
CA PRO A 179 24.71 -21.74 -27.67
C PRO A 179 24.38 -22.74 -28.79
N GLY A 180 25.03 -22.56 -29.94
CA GLY A 180 24.99 -23.50 -31.06
C GLY A 180 25.98 -24.65 -30.91
N LYS A 181 25.73 -25.72 -31.66
CA LYS A 181 26.60 -26.90 -31.75
C LYS A 181 27.62 -26.79 -32.89
N THR A 182 27.23 -26.16 -33.99
CA THR A 182 28.03 -26.09 -35.24
C THR A 182 28.30 -24.66 -35.69
N MET A 183 27.62 -23.68 -35.12
CA MET A 183 27.75 -22.26 -35.45
C MET A 183 28.07 -21.44 -34.21
N ASP A 184 28.86 -20.39 -34.40
CA ASP A 184 29.06 -19.35 -33.38
C ASP A 184 27.81 -18.47 -33.29
N THR A 185 26.86 -18.92 -32.47
CA THR A 185 25.62 -18.19 -32.17
C THR A 185 25.88 -16.93 -31.34
N LYS A 186 27.01 -16.84 -30.61
CA LYS A 186 27.30 -15.73 -29.71
C LYS A 186 27.63 -14.48 -30.51
N ALA A 187 28.54 -14.59 -31.47
CA ALA A 187 28.88 -13.49 -32.39
C ALA A 187 27.63 -12.97 -33.13
N LYS A 188 26.71 -13.86 -33.53
CA LYS A 188 25.45 -13.46 -34.16
C LYS A 188 24.47 -12.79 -33.22
N ALA A 189 24.42 -13.19 -31.95
CA ALA A 189 23.62 -12.50 -30.94
C ALA A 189 24.19 -11.11 -30.65
N GLU A 190 25.52 -10.95 -30.60
CA GLU A 190 26.20 -9.65 -30.44
C GLU A 190 25.92 -8.69 -31.61
N GLU A 191 25.95 -9.19 -32.86
CA GLU A 191 25.53 -8.41 -34.04
C GLU A 191 24.10 -7.87 -33.89
N ILE A 192 23.18 -8.72 -33.41
CA ILE A 192 21.78 -8.34 -33.19
C ILE A 192 21.68 -7.32 -32.05
N TYR A 193 22.36 -7.54 -30.93
CA TYR A 193 22.40 -6.60 -29.81
C TYR A 193 22.81 -5.20 -30.27
N ASN A 194 23.93 -5.09 -30.99
CA ASN A 194 24.43 -3.82 -31.51
C ASN A 194 23.43 -3.17 -32.47
N THR A 195 22.79 -3.97 -33.33
CA THR A 195 21.77 -3.49 -34.27
C THR A 195 20.55 -2.90 -33.55
N LEU A 196 20.09 -3.54 -32.48
CA LEU A 196 18.96 -3.08 -31.68
C LEU A 196 19.30 -1.83 -30.85
N GLN A 197 20.48 -1.81 -30.22
CA GLN A 197 20.97 -0.66 -29.48
C GLN A 197 21.13 0.57 -30.39
N ASN A 198 21.68 0.40 -31.59
CA ASN A 198 21.79 1.47 -32.60
C ASN A 198 20.42 1.99 -33.07
N ALA A 199 19.37 1.18 -32.96
CA ALA A 199 18.00 1.59 -33.25
C ALA A 199 17.29 2.28 -32.06
N GLY A 200 17.98 2.46 -30.93
CA GLY A 200 17.46 3.09 -29.71
C GLY A 200 16.56 2.19 -28.87
N ILE A 201 16.60 0.87 -29.08
CA ILE A 201 15.80 -0.11 -28.32
C ILE A 201 16.57 -0.48 -27.05
N ALA A 202 15.93 -0.44 -25.88
CA ALA A 202 16.57 -0.86 -24.63
C ALA A 202 16.65 -2.39 -24.57
N VAL A 203 17.86 -2.96 -24.63
CA VAL A 203 18.07 -4.41 -24.66
C VAL A 203 18.81 -4.91 -23.42
N LEU A 204 18.23 -5.90 -22.74
CA LEU A 204 18.94 -6.75 -21.79
C LEU A 204 19.50 -7.96 -22.54
N PHE A 205 20.82 -8.04 -22.68
CA PHE A 205 21.47 -9.15 -23.37
C PHE A 205 21.91 -10.23 -22.37
N ASP A 206 21.32 -11.41 -22.45
CA ASP A 206 21.75 -12.58 -21.67
C ASP A 206 22.75 -13.44 -22.47
N ASP A 207 24.03 -13.03 -22.37
CA ASP A 207 25.17 -13.71 -22.99
C ASP A 207 25.87 -14.72 -22.06
N ARG A 208 25.30 -14.97 -20.86
CA ARG A 208 25.88 -15.84 -19.83
C ARG A 208 26.12 -17.26 -20.35
N ASP A 209 27.12 -17.93 -19.79
CA ASP A 209 27.35 -19.36 -20.03
C ASP A 209 26.47 -20.20 -19.08
N GLU A 210 25.16 -20.19 -19.35
CA GLU A 210 24.14 -20.87 -18.55
C GLU A 210 23.22 -21.73 -19.40
N ARG A 211 22.63 -22.76 -18.77
CA ARG A 211 21.68 -23.64 -19.46
C ARG A 211 20.48 -22.84 -19.95
N ALA A 212 20.01 -23.11 -21.18
CA ALA A 212 18.88 -22.41 -21.76
C ALA A 212 17.64 -22.37 -20.85
N GLY A 213 17.32 -23.46 -20.16
CA GLY A 213 16.20 -23.51 -19.21
C GLY A 213 16.32 -22.53 -18.05
N VAL A 214 17.54 -22.29 -17.54
CA VAL A 214 17.80 -21.28 -16.49
C VAL A 214 17.56 -19.89 -17.05
N LYS A 215 18.11 -19.59 -18.23
CA LYS A 215 17.88 -18.31 -18.92
C LYS A 215 16.40 -18.04 -19.19
N PHE A 216 15.65 -19.06 -19.61
CA PHE A 216 14.21 -18.94 -19.83
C PHE A 216 13.45 -18.60 -18.54
N ASN A 217 13.81 -19.23 -17.43
CA ASN A 217 13.21 -18.92 -16.13
C ASN A 217 13.57 -17.49 -15.68
N ASP A 218 14.84 -17.07 -15.82
CA ASP A 218 15.26 -15.72 -15.46
C ASP A 218 14.58 -14.66 -16.33
N ALA A 219 14.43 -14.92 -17.63
CA ALA A 219 13.71 -14.04 -18.53
C ALA A 219 12.22 -13.90 -18.17
N ASP A 220 11.56 -15.01 -17.80
CA ASP A 220 10.18 -15.00 -17.33
C ASP A 220 10.08 -14.25 -15.98
N LEU A 221 11.07 -14.40 -15.09
CA LEU A 221 11.11 -13.72 -13.79
C LEU A 221 11.30 -12.21 -13.91
N ILE A 222 12.29 -11.78 -14.71
CA ILE A 222 12.61 -10.36 -14.95
C ILE A 222 11.47 -9.65 -15.67
N GLY A 223 10.81 -10.33 -16.61
CA GLY A 223 9.55 -9.86 -17.16
C GLY A 223 9.65 -8.79 -18.25
N CYS A 224 10.77 -8.71 -18.99
CA CYS A 224 10.85 -7.81 -20.15
C CYS A 224 9.70 -8.10 -21.14
N PRO A 225 9.02 -7.07 -21.68
CA PRO A 225 7.82 -7.23 -22.50
C PRO A 225 7.98 -8.15 -23.70
N LEU A 226 9.16 -8.13 -24.33
CA LEU A 226 9.47 -8.96 -25.49
C LEU A 226 10.77 -9.73 -25.25
N ARG A 227 10.74 -11.05 -25.47
CA ARG A 227 11.93 -11.89 -25.55
C ARG A 227 12.29 -12.19 -27.00
N VAL A 228 13.56 -11.99 -27.34
CA VAL A 228 14.16 -12.38 -28.62
C VAL A 228 15.13 -13.52 -28.36
N THR A 229 14.87 -14.71 -28.87
CA THR A 229 15.75 -15.87 -28.70
C THR A 229 16.58 -16.09 -29.97
N VAL A 230 17.90 -16.07 -29.80
CA VAL A 230 18.90 -16.29 -30.84
C VAL A 230 19.50 -17.68 -30.62
N GLY A 231 19.07 -18.64 -31.42
CA GLY A 231 19.56 -20.00 -31.41
C GLY A 231 19.93 -20.50 -32.80
N GLU A 232 20.75 -21.55 -32.84
CA GLU A 232 21.32 -22.08 -34.07
C GLU A 232 20.29 -22.46 -35.14
N LYS A 233 19.19 -23.14 -34.76
CA LYS A 233 18.13 -23.54 -35.72
C LYS A 233 17.49 -22.34 -36.42
N GLY A 234 17.20 -21.26 -35.68
CA GLY A 234 16.65 -20.04 -36.23
C GLY A 234 17.65 -19.36 -37.16
N LEU A 235 18.91 -19.21 -36.70
CA LEU A 235 19.97 -18.56 -37.46
C LEU A 235 20.30 -19.27 -38.78
N GLN A 236 20.25 -20.60 -38.84
CA GLN A 236 20.40 -21.37 -40.09
C GLN A 236 19.33 -21.03 -41.14
N SER A 237 18.15 -20.61 -40.69
CA SER A 237 17.04 -20.18 -41.56
C SER A 237 16.96 -18.65 -41.70
N GLY A 238 17.92 -17.89 -41.17
CA GLY A 238 17.91 -16.42 -41.16
C GLY A 238 16.87 -15.79 -40.23
N MET A 239 16.33 -16.55 -39.28
CA MET A 239 15.23 -16.17 -38.38
C MET A 239 15.69 -16.00 -36.92
N VAL A 240 14.87 -15.32 -36.14
CA VAL A 240 14.91 -15.30 -34.67
C VAL A 240 13.52 -15.58 -34.11
N GLU A 241 13.47 -16.07 -32.87
CA GLU A 241 12.21 -16.35 -32.17
C GLU A 241 11.81 -15.16 -31.30
N LEU A 242 10.56 -14.73 -31.40
CA LEU A 242 9.97 -13.62 -30.67
C LEU A 242 8.83 -14.12 -29.78
N LYS A 243 8.85 -13.75 -28.51
CA LYS A 243 7.78 -14.08 -27.57
C LYS A 243 7.44 -12.88 -26.69
N LEU A 244 6.17 -12.46 -26.71
CA LEU A 244 5.67 -11.47 -25.77
C LEU A 244 5.51 -12.10 -24.38
N ARG A 245 5.91 -11.39 -23.31
CA ARG A 245 5.95 -11.95 -21.94
C ARG A 245 4.61 -12.48 -21.45
N LYS A 246 3.50 -11.85 -21.85
CA LYS A 246 2.13 -12.25 -21.49
C LYS A 246 1.56 -13.35 -22.39
N GLU A 247 2.19 -13.63 -23.53
CA GLU A 247 1.70 -14.59 -24.51
C GLU A 247 2.31 -15.99 -24.32
N LYS A 248 1.55 -17.01 -24.70
CA LYS A 248 2.03 -18.40 -24.68
C LYS A 248 2.81 -18.74 -25.94
N GLU A 249 2.41 -18.17 -27.07
CA GLU A 249 2.95 -18.50 -28.39
C GLU A 249 4.25 -17.76 -28.70
N THR A 250 5.14 -18.47 -29.39
CA THR A 250 6.37 -17.90 -29.96
C THR A 250 6.17 -17.74 -31.45
N THR A 251 6.62 -16.62 -32.00
CA THR A 251 6.58 -16.34 -33.45
C THR A 251 7.99 -16.23 -34.00
N ALA A 252 8.24 -16.69 -35.22
CA ALA A 252 9.52 -16.48 -35.89
C ALA A 252 9.49 -15.18 -36.70
N ALA A 253 10.60 -14.46 -36.76
CA ALA A 253 10.76 -13.27 -37.58
C ALA A 253 12.10 -13.26 -38.32
N PRO A 254 12.15 -12.81 -39.60
CA PRO A 254 13.40 -12.61 -40.31
C PRO A 254 14.28 -11.59 -39.58
N ARG A 255 15.58 -11.85 -39.51
CA ARG A 255 16.54 -10.90 -38.89
C ARG A 255 16.50 -9.52 -39.53
N SER A 256 16.25 -9.45 -40.84
CA SER A 256 16.13 -8.20 -41.59
C SER A 256 14.94 -7.33 -41.16
N GLU A 257 13.88 -7.94 -40.61
CA GLU A 257 12.65 -7.24 -40.21
C GLU A 257 12.56 -7.00 -38.70
N LEU A 258 13.56 -7.43 -37.94
CA LEU A 258 13.51 -7.49 -36.48
C LEU A 258 13.18 -6.13 -35.83
N ILE A 259 13.83 -5.05 -36.24
CA ILE A 259 13.56 -3.71 -35.68
C ILE A 259 12.10 -3.29 -35.93
N SER A 260 11.62 -3.45 -37.17
CA SER A 260 10.24 -3.10 -37.55
C SER A 260 9.23 -3.91 -36.75
N ARG A 261 9.52 -5.21 -36.58
CA ARG A 261 8.66 -6.11 -35.82
C ARG A 261 8.62 -5.77 -34.34
N ILE A 262 9.78 -5.50 -33.72
CA ILE A 262 9.87 -5.06 -32.32
C ILE A 262 9.05 -3.78 -32.13
N LYS A 263 9.31 -2.74 -32.94
CA LYS A 263 8.58 -1.45 -32.85
C LYS A 263 7.06 -1.62 -33.00
N THR A 264 6.62 -2.51 -33.89
CA THR A 264 5.20 -2.81 -34.09
C THR A 264 4.60 -3.49 -32.86
N LEU A 265 5.30 -4.48 -32.29
CA LEU A 265 4.85 -5.22 -31.12
C LEU A 265 4.84 -4.36 -29.86
N THR A 266 5.88 -3.56 -29.65
CA THR A 266 5.99 -2.66 -28.51
C THR A 266 4.95 -1.54 -28.57
N ALA A 267 4.70 -0.96 -29.75
CA ALA A 267 3.67 0.06 -29.92
C ALA A 267 2.26 -0.45 -29.56
N ARG A 268 1.95 -1.71 -29.88
CA ARG A 268 0.67 -2.34 -29.49
C ARG A 268 0.51 -2.49 -27.98
N LEU A 269 1.62 -2.58 -27.23
CA LEU A 269 1.60 -2.71 -25.77
C LEU A 269 1.52 -1.37 -25.03
N ILE A 270 1.69 -0.24 -25.73
CA ILE A 270 1.60 1.11 -25.15
C ILE A 270 0.13 1.56 -25.04
N ILE A 271 -0.74 1.04 -25.91
CA ILE A 271 -2.15 1.45 -26.01
C ILE A 271 -3.00 0.48 -25.18
N PRO A 272 -3.81 0.95 -24.22
CA PRO A 272 -4.71 0.10 -23.43
C PRO A 272 -5.81 -0.54 -24.29
#